data_AF-X1SDX4-F1
#
_entry.id   AF-X1SDX4-F1
#
_cell.length_a   1.000
_cell.length_b   1.000
_cell.length_c   1.000
_cell.angle_alpha   90.00
_cell.angle_beta   90.00
_cell.angle_gamma   90.00
#
_symmetry.space_group_name_H-M   'P 1'
#
loop_
_entity.id
_entity.type
_entity.pdbx_description
1 polymer ?
#
loop_
_entity_poly.entity_id
_entity_poly.type
_entity_poly.pdbx_seq_one_letter_code
_entity_poly.pdbx_strand_id
1 'polypeptide(L)'
;PLNIPFGEQYIAIQRGIAEGSLIHLPALKIYGYYEIVDYAIESPALLPTSSLTVWINLDVWNSLPGDIQKIMQDAGKEQHYADIEWIKGAEDAAKAFAKEKGV
;
A
#
# COMPACT_ATOMS: atom_id res chain seq x y z
N PRO A 1 7.32 19.50 -3.03
CA PRO A 1 6.49 18.30 -2.76
C PRO A 1 5.09 18.75 -2.33
N LEU A 2 4.04 18.10 -2.82
CA LEU A 2 2.67 18.34 -2.36
C LEU A 2 2.37 17.43 -1.17
N ASN A 3 1.82 17.99 -0.10
CA ASN A 3 1.34 17.21 1.04
C ASN A 3 -0.19 17.16 0.96
N ILE A 4 -0.70 16.12 0.28
CA ILE A 4 -2.12 15.90 0.06
C ILE A 4 -2.51 14.47 0.49
N PRO A 5 -3.75 14.26 0.93
CA PRO A 5 -4.27 12.93 1.22
C PRO A 5 -4.10 11.97 0.04
N PHE A 6 -3.88 10.68 0.33
CA PHE A 6 -3.71 9.66 -0.70
C PHE A 6 -4.86 9.65 -1.73
N GLY A 7 -6.12 9.78 -1.26
CA GLY A 7 -7.29 9.81 -2.13
C GLY A 7 -7.36 11.02 -3.09
N GLU A 8 -6.56 12.06 -2.88
CA GLU A 8 -6.50 13.24 -3.76
C GLU A 8 -5.39 13.14 -4.81
N GLN A 9 -4.43 12.22 -4.63
CA GLN A 9 -3.27 12.12 -5.51
C GLN A 9 -3.64 11.79 -6.96
N TYR A 10 -4.59 10.87 -7.18
CA TYR A 10 -5.03 10.51 -8.53
C TYR A 10 -5.52 11.75 -9.30
N ILE A 11 -6.42 12.52 -8.71
CA ILE A 11 -6.99 13.72 -9.34
C ILE A 11 -5.93 14.82 -9.50
N ALA A 12 -5.02 14.97 -8.53
CA ALA A 12 -3.93 15.93 -8.63
C ALA A 12 -3.01 15.63 -9.82
N ILE A 13 -2.65 14.36 -10.04
CA ILE A 13 -1.84 13.94 -11.18
C ILE A 13 -2.65 14.06 -12.48
N GLN A 14 -3.87 13.54 -12.54
CA GLN A 14 -4.74 13.59 -13.72
C GLN A 14 -4.97 15.02 -14.23
N ARG A 15 -5.06 15.99 -13.32
CA ARG A 15 -5.27 17.41 -13.67
C ARG A 15 -3.97 18.20 -13.88
N GLY A 16 -2.81 17.54 -13.80
CA GLY A 16 -1.50 18.19 -13.96
C GLY A 16 -1.13 19.14 -12.81
N ILE A 17 -1.75 18.99 -11.64
CA ILE A 17 -1.36 19.71 -10.41
C ILE A 17 -0.09 19.08 -9.82
N ALA A 18 0.07 17.77 -9.98
CA ALA A 18 1.24 16.98 -9.60
C ALA A 18 1.80 16.23 -10.81
N GLU A 19 3.10 15.94 -10.79
CA GLU A 19 3.80 15.22 -11.88
C GLU A 19 3.93 13.71 -11.61
N GLY A 20 3.61 13.25 -10.39
CA GLY A 20 3.72 11.85 -10.01
C GLY A 20 3.53 11.64 -8.51
N SER A 21 3.75 10.40 -8.06
CA SER A 21 3.69 10.04 -6.63
C SER A 21 4.74 9.02 -6.24
N LEU A 22 5.21 9.10 -4.99
CA LEU A 22 5.97 8.03 -4.35
C LEU A 22 4.99 7.05 -3.72
N ILE A 23 4.83 5.90 -4.36
CA ILE A 23 3.92 4.84 -3.94
C ILE A 23 4.43 3.45 -4.34
N HIS A 24 3.93 2.41 -3.67
CA HIS A 24 4.18 1.01 -4.02
C HIS A 24 3.64 0.66 -5.41
N LEU A 25 4.38 -0.16 -6.16
CA LEU A 25 4.06 -0.50 -7.56
C LEU A 25 2.67 -1.11 -7.78
N PRO A 26 2.12 -1.96 -6.88
CA PRO A 26 0.76 -2.47 -7.02
C PRO A 26 -0.34 -1.39 -7.13
N ALA A 27 -0.05 -0.15 -6.70
CA ALA A 27 -0.96 0.98 -6.85
C ALA A 27 -1.31 1.29 -8.31
N LEU A 28 -0.43 0.95 -9.27
CA LEU A 28 -0.72 1.03 -10.70
C LEU A 28 -2.08 0.41 -10.99
N LYS A 29 -2.27 -0.85 -10.62
CA LYS A 29 -3.50 -1.59 -10.90
C LYS A 29 -4.61 -1.29 -9.89
N ILE A 30 -4.31 -1.31 -8.59
CA ILE A 30 -5.32 -1.24 -7.52
C ILE A 30 -6.03 0.11 -7.52
N TYR A 31 -5.29 1.19 -7.79
CA TYR A 31 -5.78 2.56 -7.73
C TYR A 31 -5.83 3.24 -9.11
N GLY A 32 -5.64 2.48 -10.20
CA GLY A 32 -5.76 2.98 -11.57
C GLY A 32 -4.65 3.95 -12.00
N TYR A 33 -3.50 3.97 -11.31
CA TYR A 33 -2.43 4.92 -11.64
C TYR A 33 -1.88 4.74 -13.06
N TYR A 34 -2.01 3.55 -13.67
CA TYR A 34 -1.62 3.30 -15.07
C TYR A 34 -2.35 4.21 -16.08
N GLU A 35 -3.46 4.83 -15.70
CA GLU A 35 -4.24 5.73 -16.56
C GLU A 35 -3.72 7.17 -16.56
N ILE A 36 -2.90 7.52 -15.57
CA ILE A 36 -2.54 8.90 -15.23
C ILE A 36 -1.02 9.12 -15.11
N VAL A 37 -0.20 8.08 -15.34
CA VAL A 37 1.26 8.19 -15.35
C VAL A 37 1.83 7.54 -16.60
N ASP A 38 2.93 8.10 -17.11
CA ASP A 38 3.59 7.61 -18.32
C ASP A 38 4.66 6.53 -18.03
N TYR A 39 5.20 6.50 -16.81
CA TYR A 39 6.26 5.57 -16.43
C TYR A 39 6.23 5.27 -14.93
N ALA A 40 6.75 4.10 -14.55
CA ALA A 40 7.04 3.74 -13.16
C ALA A 40 8.55 3.52 -12.93
N ILE A 41 9.07 4.01 -11.80
CA ILE A 41 10.47 3.80 -11.39
C ILE A 41 10.49 2.99 -10.10
N GLU A 42 11.10 1.80 -10.14
CA GLU A 42 11.37 1.03 -8.94
C GLU A 42 12.61 1.56 -8.22
N SER A 43 12.45 1.88 -6.94
CA SER A 43 13.56 2.24 -6.06
C SER A 43 13.36 1.63 -4.67
N PRO A 44 13.94 0.44 -4.41
CA PRO A 44 13.85 -0.21 -3.10
C PRO A 44 14.42 0.65 -1.96
N ALA A 45 15.34 1.57 -2.28
CA ALA A 45 15.94 2.48 -1.31
C ALA A 45 14.99 3.60 -0.84
N LEU A 46 14.00 3.98 -1.66
CA LEU A 46 13.07 5.08 -1.35
C LEU A 46 11.82 4.61 -0.60
N LEU A 47 11.36 3.38 -0.87
CA LEU A 47 10.19 2.79 -0.22
C LEU A 47 10.47 1.34 0.24
N PRO A 48 11.32 1.14 1.25
CA PRO A 48 11.53 -0.18 1.85
C PRO A 48 10.27 -0.57 2.63
N THR A 49 9.26 -1.12 1.95
CA THR A 49 8.02 -1.51 2.61
C THR A 49 8.15 -2.95 3.07
N SER A 50 8.29 -3.17 4.38
CA SER A 50 8.48 -4.50 4.95
C SER A 50 7.23 -5.11 5.57
N SER A 51 6.17 -4.34 5.84
CA SER A 51 4.86 -4.87 6.28
C SER A 51 3.76 -3.81 6.30
N LEU A 52 2.52 -4.26 6.16
CA LEU A 52 1.33 -3.51 6.54
C LEU A 52 1.06 -3.78 8.03
N THR A 53 0.71 -2.74 8.79
CA THR A 53 0.44 -2.86 10.22
C THR A 53 -0.98 -2.41 10.51
N VAL A 54 -1.73 -3.24 11.24
CA VAL A 54 -3.05 -2.91 11.75
C VAL A 54 -2.89 -2.31 13.14
N TRP A 55 -3.49 -1.14 13.36
CA TRP A 55 -3.47 -0.44 14.64
C TRP A 55 -4.84 -0.43 15.28
N ILE A 56 -4.86 -0.45 16.61
CA ILE A 56 -6.05 -0.27 17.44
C ILE A 56 -5.82 0.89 18.42
N ASN A 57 -6.87 1.67 18.69
CA ASN A 57 -6.81 2.69 19.74
C ASN A 57 -6.47 2.02 21.08
N LEU A 58 -5.54 2.62 21.84
CA LEU A 58 -5.00 2.00 23.04
C LEU A 58 -6.03 1.92 24.19
N ASP A 59 -6.92 2.89 24.32
CA ASP A 59 -7.96 2.87 25.35
C ASP A 59 -9.00 1.78 25.06
N VAL A 60 -9.39 1.64 23.78
CA VAL A 60 -10.23 0.54 23.33
C VAL A 60 -9.54 -0.78 23.62
N TRP A 61 -8.28 -0.94 23.23
CA TRP A 61 -7.49 -2.15 23.49
C TRP A 61 -7.47 -2.54 24.98
N ASN A 62 -7.20 -1.57 25.86
CA ASN A 62 -7.15 -1.78 27.30
C ASN A 62 -8.52 -2.09 27.91
N SER A 63 -9.62 -1.67 27.28
CA SER A 63 -10.98 -2.00 27.71
C SER A 63 -11.40 -3.43 27.36
N LEU A 64 -10.66 -4.11 26.46
CA LEU A 64 -11.01 -5.46 26.03
C LEU A 64 -10.64 -6.52 27.08
N PRO A 65 -11.47 -7.56 27.25
CA PRO A 65 -11.10 -8.76 28.00
C PRO A 65 -9.82 -9.41 27.47
N GLY A 66 -9.04 -10.03 28.37
CA GLY A 66 -7.73 -10.59 28.03
C GLY A 66 -7.77 -11.74 27.01
N ASP A 67 -8.86 -12.50 26.95
CA ASP A 67 -9.10 -13.53 25.94
C ASP A 67 -9.30 -12.92 24.55
N ILE A 68 -10.06 -11.81 24.45
CA ILE A 68 -10.24 -11.07 23.20
C ILE A 68 -8.92 -10.44 22.75
N GLN A 69 -8.16 -9.84 23.67
CA GLN A 69 -6.82 -9.34 23.38
C GLN A 69 -5.94 -10.45 22.79
N LYS A 70 -5.96 -11.64 23.39
CA LYS A 70 -5.19 -12.78 22.89
C LYS A 70 -5.62 -13.20 21.48
N ILE A 71 -6.93 -13.34 21.23
CA ILE A 71 -7.46 -13.68 19.91
C ILE A 71 -7.00 -12.68 18.85
N MET A 72 -7.10 -11.38 19.15
CA MET A 72 -6.69 -10.32 18.21
C MET A 72 -5.19 -10.34 17.91
N GLN A 73 -4.34 -10.61 18.90
CA GLN A 73 -2.89 -10.74 18.65
C GLN A 73 -2.56 -11.97 17.81
N ASP A 74 -3.21 -13.11 18.07
CA ASP A 74 -2.97 -14.34 17.32
C ASP A 74 -3.43 -14.16 15.85
N ALA A 75 -4.62 -13.57 15.64
CA ALA A 75 -5.12 -13.23 14.31
C ALA A 75 -4.23 -12.18 13.60
N GLY A 76 -3.75 -11.16 14.33
CA GLY A 76 -2.84 -10.15 13.77
C GLY A 76 -1.50 -10.74 13.32
N LYS A 77 -0.97 -11.73 14.04
CA LYS A 77 0.24 -12.46 13.61
C LYS A 77 0.00 -13.30 12.37
N GLU A 78 -1.12 -14.02 12.32
CA GLU A 78 -1.51 -14.80 11.15
C GLU A 78 -1.63 -13.90 9.90
N GLN A 79 -2.36 -12.78 10.04
CA GLN A 79 -2.50 -11.79 8.98
C GLN A 79 -1.15 -11.23 8.52
N HIS A 80 -0.26 -10.90 9.46
CA HIS A 80 1.06 -10.36 9.12
C HIS A 80 1.88 -11.30 8.23
N TYR A 81 1.87 -12.60 8.53
CA TYR A 81 2.57 -13.58 7.69
C TYR A 81 1.87 -13.78 6.34
N ALA A 82 0.54 -13.77 6.30
CA ALA A 82 -0.21 -13.82 5.05
C ALA A 82 0.07 -12.61 4.15
N ASP A 83 0.16 -11.41 4.75
CA ASP A 83 0.45 -10.16 4.04
C ASP A 83 1.84 -10.19 3.40
N ILE A 84 2.86 -10.69 4.10
CA ILE A 84 4.23 -10.80 3.55
C ILE A 84 4.24 -11.64 2.27
N GLU A 85 3.56 -12.79 2.27
CA GLU A 85 3.49 -13.66 1.09
C GLU A 85 2.65 -13.02 -0.04
N TRP A 86 1.55 -12.35 0.32
CA TRP A 86 0.74 -11.62 -0.65
C TRP A 86 1.51 -10.47 -1.32
N ILE A 87 2.25 -9.67 -0.54
CA ILE A 87 3.04 -8.53 -1.05
C ILE A 87 4.04 -8.99 -2.10
N LYS A 88 4.77 -10.08 -1.84
CA LYS A 88 5.73 -10.65 -2.81
C LYS A 88 5.05 -10.98 -4.14
N GLY A 89 3.92 -11.67 -4.10
CA GLY A 89 3.16 -12.01 -5.31
C GLY A 89 2.55 -10.78 -6.00
N ALA A 90 2.10 -9.79 -5.23
CA ALA A 90 1.52 -8.56 -5.76
C ALA A 90 2.55 -7.71 -6.50
N GLU A 91 3.81 -7.66 -6.04
CA GLU A 91 4.88 -6.96 -6.76
C GLU A 91 5.16 -7.58 -8.12
N ASP A 92 5.34 -8.90 -8.20
CA ASP A 92 5.58 -9.59 -9.47
C ASP A 92 4.43 -9.39 -10.47
N ALA A 93 3.19 -9.48 -9.97
CA ALA A 93 2.00 -9.21 -10.77
C ALA A 93 1.94 -7.74 -11.24
N ALA A 94 2.33 -6.79 -10.40
CA ALA A 94 2.37 -5.37 -10.74
C ALA A 94 3.44 -5.06 -11.79
N LYS A 95 4.61 -5.69 -11.73
CA LYS A 95 5.67 -5.57 -12.75
C LYS A 95 5.23 -6.10 -14.11
N ALA A 96 4.55 -7.25 -14.13
CA ALA A 96 3.99 -7.79 -15.36
C ALA A 96 2.91 -6.85 -15.94
N PHE A 97 2.06 -6.30 -15.07
CA PHE A 97 1.01 -5.37 -15.45
C PHE A 97 1.55 -4.04 -15.99
N ALA A 98 2.58 -3.47 -15.38
CA ALA A 98 3.24 -2.26 -15.85
C ALA A 98 3.72 -2.43 -17.31
N LYS A 99 4.41 -3.54 -17.59
CA LYS A 99 4.85 -3.90 -18.95
C LYS A 99 3.70 -4.07 -19.94
N GLU A 100 2.59 -4.69 -19.51
CA GLU A 100 1.39 -4.83 -20.35
C GLU A 100 0.78 -3.48 -20.73
N LYS A 101 0.78 -2.52 -19.80
CA LYS A 101 0.24 -1.17 -20.01
C LYS A 101 1.22 -0.21 -20.67
N GLY A 102 2.48 -0.61 -20.84
CA GLY A 102 3.53 0.25 -21.38
C GLY A 102 3.96 1.37 -20.42
N VAL A 103 3.82 1.11 -19.12
CA VAL A 103 4.22 1.99 -18.00
C VAL A 103 5.47 1.44 -17.31
#